data_AF-B5VZ07-F1
#
_entry.id   AF-B5VZ07-F1
#
_cell.length_a   1.000
_cell.length_b   1.000
_cell.length_c   1.000
_cell.angle_alpha   90.00
_cell.angle_beta   90.00
_cell.angle_gamma   90.00
#
_symmetry.space_group_name_H-M   'P 1'
#
loop_
_entity.id
_entity.type
_entity.pdbx_description
1 polymer ?
#
loop_
_entity_poly.entity_id
_entity_poly.type
_entity_poly.pdbx_seq_one_letter_code
_entity_poly.pdbx_strand_id
1 'polypeptide(L)' 'MTNAIAETELSVLSQQCLKRRLESAEKLEREVVAWQQERNEKRAQVSWQFTTEDARVTLRHLYPRFEEVSSSSN' A
#
# COMPACT_ATOMS: atom_id res chain seq x y z
N MET A 1 -15.25 -13.62 5.63
CA MET A 1 -15.10 -12.49 4.69
C MET A 1 -14.34 -11.32 5.34
N THR A 2 -13.31 -11.59 6.16
CA THR A 2 -12.68 -10.59 7.06
C THR A 2 -11.16 -10.49 6.95
N ASN A 3 -10.48 -11.46 6.31
CA ASN A 3 -9.01 -11.49 6.33
C ASN A 3 -8.37 -10.40 5.44
N ALA A 4 -8.92 -10.19 4.23
CA ALA A 4 -8.35 -9.22 3.28
C ALA A 4 -8.39 -7.77 3.79
N ILE A 5 -9.43 -7.40 4.55
CA ILE A 5 -9.53 -6.08 5.15
C ILE A 5 -8.51 -5.95 6.29
N ALA A 6 -8.43 -6.95 7.18
CA ALA A 6 -7.47 -6.96 8.27
C ALA A 6 -6.01 -6.88 7.79
N GLU A 7 -5.66 -7.62 6.73
CA GLU A 7 -4.32 -7.58 6.12
C GLU A 7 -4.01 -6.20 5.51
N THR A 8 -4.99 -5.57 4.88
CA THR A 8 -4.83 -4.22 4.30
C THR A 8 -4.62 -3.19 5.39
N GLU A 9 -5.40 -3.24 6.47
CA GLU A 9 -5.23 -2.34 7.61
C GLU A 9 -3.88 -2.51 8.30
N LEU A 10 -3.41 -3.76 8.43
CA LEU A 10 -2.09 -4.05 8.99
C LEU A 10 -0.96 -3.50 8.11
N SER A 11 -1.08 -3.57 6.79
CA SER A 11 -0.11 -2.99 5.86
C SER A 11 -0.05 -1.47 5.98
N VAL A 12 -1.21 -0.80 6.07
CA VAL A 12 -1.26 0.66 6.25
C VAL A 12 -0.70 1.07 7.61
N LEU A 13 -1.05 0.37 8.69
CA LEU A 13 -0.47 0.58 10.02
C LEU A 13 1.06 0.44 9.97
N SER A 14 1.56 -0.59 9.27
CA SER A 14 2.99 -0.83 9.14
C SER A 14 3.72 0.32 8.41
N GLN A 15 3.12 0.85 7.34
CA GLN A 15 3.71 1.91 6.55
C GLN A 15 3.61 3.31 7.20
N GLN A 16 2.52 3.58 7.92
CA GLN A 16 2.23 4.91 8.49
C GLN A 16 2.71 5.04 9.94
N CYS A 17 2.52 4.00 10.75
CA CYS A 17 2.82 4.04 12.18
C CYS A 17 4.14 3.33 12.53
N LEU A 18 4.45 2.21 11.85
CA LEU A 18 5.56 1.31 12.24
C LEU A 18 6.79 1.40 11.32
N LYS A 19 6.88 2.41 10.46
CA LYS A 19 8.05 2.61 9.57
C LYS A 19 9.35 2.94 10.33
N ARG A 20 9.27 3.12 11.65
CA ARG A 20 10.40 3.44 12.55
C ARG A 20 10.55 2.40 13.64
N ARG A 21 11.77 2.24 14.15
CA ARG A 21 12.03 1.38 15.31
C ARG A 21 11.38 1.98 16.56
N LEU A 22 10.58 1.19 17.25
CA LEU A 22 10.00 1.51 18.54
C LEU A 22 10.74 0.71 19.62
N GLU A 23 11.14 1.40 20.69
CA GLU A 23 12.05 0.86 21.71
C GLU A 23 11.33 0.00 22.76
N SER A 24 10.01 0.15 22.89
CA SER A 24 9.19 -0.57 23.87
C SER A 24 7.78 -0.86 23.35
N ALA A 25 7.17 -1.92 23.89
CA ALA A 25 5.79 -2.28 23.60
C ALA A 25 4.80 -1.18 24.05
N GLU A 26 5.07 -0.48 25.14
CA GLU A 26 4.24 0.62 25.64
C GLU A 26 4.23 1.85 24.71
N LYS A 27 5.36 2.11 24.01
CA LYS A 27 5.40 3.13 22.96
C LYS A 27 4.61 2.68 21.73
N LEU A 28 4.72 1.39 21.37
CA LEU A 28 3.96 0.80 20.28
C LEU A 28 2.45 0.93 20.50
N GLU A 29 1.94 0.52 21.67
CA GLU A 29 0.51 0.60 21.98
C GLU A 29 -0.02 2.03 21.92
N ARG A 30 0.71 3.00 22.49
CA ARG A 30 0.31 4.42 22.46
C ARG A 30 0.19 4.97 21.05
N GLU A 31 1.16 4.66 20.19
CA GLU A 31 1.18 5.12 18.80
C GLU A 31 0.06 4.46 17.99
N VAL A 32 -0.17 3.16 18.18
CA VAL A 32 -1.26 2.43 17.51
C VAL A 32 -2.63 3.00 17.91
N VAL A 33 -2.84 3.29 19.20
CA VAL A 33 -4.09 3.89 19.70
C VAL A 33 -4.28 5.30 19.14
N ALA A 34 -3.23 6.13 19.15
CA ALA A 34 -3.29 7.48 18.59
C ALA A 34 -3.58 7.46 17.08
N TRP A 35 -2.90 6.57 16.33
CA TRP A 35 -3.12 6.37 14.90
C TRP A 35 -4.55 5.88 14.60
N GLN A 36 -5.07 4.93 15.39
CA GLN A 36 -6.45 4.45 15.26
C GLN A 36 -7.46 5.58 15.48
N GLN A 37 -7.25 6.41 16.51
CA GLN A 37 -8.11 7.56 16.80
C GLN A 37 -8.09 8.59 15.67
N GLU A 38 -6.91 8.99 15.21
CA GLU A 38 -6.74 9.93 14.10
C GLU A 38 -7.42 9.41 12.82
N ARG A 39 -7.26 8.12 12.54
CA ARG A 39 -7.84 7.48 11.36
C ARG A 39 -9.38 7.37 11.44
N ASN A 40 -9.91 7.11 12.64
CA ASN A 40 -11.34 7.11 12.91
C ASN A 40 -11.94 8.52 12.78
N GLU A 41 -11.26 9.56 13.29
CA GLU A 41 -11.66 10.96 13.17
C GLU A 41 -11.67 11.43 11.72
N LYS A 42 -10.63 11.05 10.96
CA LYS A 42 -10.53 11.36 9.53
C LYS A 42 -11.51 10.58 8.66
N ARG A 43 -12.29 9.65 9.24
CA ARG A 43 -13.13 8.68 8.53
C ARG A 43 -12.39 8.08 7.36
N ALA A 44 -11.11 7.76 7.56
CA ALA A 44 -10.22 7.39 6.47
C ALA A 44 -10.78 6.14 5.79
N GLN A 45 -11.37 6.31 4.61
CA GLN A 45 -11.92 5.21 3.84
C GLN A 45 -10.75 4.42 3.26
N VAL A 46 -10.70 3.14 3.59
CA VAL A 46 -9.78 2.21 2.93
C VAL A 46 -10.29 2.02 1.51
N SER A 47 -9.64 2.68 0.54
CA SER A 47 -9.90 2.39 -0.86
C SER A 47 -9.27 1.05 -1.22
N TRP A 48 -10.04 -0.03 -1.06
CA TRP A 48 -9.66 -1.40 -1.42
C TRP A 48 -9.77 -1.68 -2.93
N GLN A 49 -10.19 -0.70 -3.73
CA GLN A 49 -10.23 -0.85 -5.18
C GLN A 49 -8.88 -0.47 -5.77
N PHE A 50 -8.14 -1.49 -6.21
CA PHE A 50 -7.00 -1.33 -7.10
C PHE A 50 -7.48 -1.70 -8.50
N THR A 51 -7.74 -0.68 -9.33
CA THR A 51 -8.31 -0.92 -10.65
C THR A 51 -7.25 -1.46 -11.61
N THR A 52 -7.68 -2.14 -12.67
CA THR A 52 -6.76 -2.59 -13.73
C THR A 52 -6.00 -1.41 -14.36
N GLU A 53 -6.61 -0.22 -14.38
CA GLU A 53 -5.96 0.99 -14.89
C GLU A 53 -4.83 1.46 -13.96
N ASP A 54 -5.10 1.51 -12.64
CA ASP A 54 -4.08 1.84 -11.64
C ASP A 54 -2.92 0.83 -11.64
N ALA A 55 -3.25 -0.45 -11.88
CA ALA A 55 -2.27 -1.52 -12.01
C ALA A 55 -1.37 -1.31 -13.23
N ARG A 56 -1.92 -0.93 -14.39
CA ARG A 56 -1.13 -0.66 -15.61
C ARG A 56 -0.11 0.46 -15.41
N VAL A 57 -0.47 1.49 -14.65
CA VAL A 57 0.44 2.62 -14.36
C VAL A 57 1.49 2.22 -13.33
N THR A 58 1.06 1.63 -12.20
CA THR A 58 1.94 1.29 -11.08
C THR A 58 2.91 0.16 -11.42
N LEU A 59 2.43 -0.87 -12.13
CA LEU A 59 3.18 -2.06 -12.51
C LEU A 59 3.73 -1.97 -13.94
N ARG A 60 3.81 -0.77 -14.52
CA ARG A 60 4.32 -0.56 -15.89
C ARG A 60 5.68 -1.23 -16.13
N HIS A 61 6.51 -1.35 -15.09
CA HIS A 61 7.84 -1.94 -15.15
C HIS A 61 7.84 -3.47 -15.27
N LEU A 62 6.70 -4.14 -15.00
CA LEU A 62 6.55 -5.58 -15.17
C LEU A 62 6.16 -5.96 -16.61
N TYR A 63 5.71 -5.00 -17.43
CA TYR A 63 5.38 -5.27 -18.81
C TYR A 63 6.66 -5.34 -19.66
N PRO A 64 6.80 -6.39 -20.49
CA PRO A 64 7.91 -6.48 -21.42
C PRO A 64 7.84 -5.30 -22.39
N ARG A 65 8.94 -4.57 -22.52
CA ARG A 65 9.10 -3.57 -23.60
C ARG A 65 9.44 -4.35 -24.86
N PHE A 66 8.50 -4.40 -25.79
CA PHE A 66 8.81 -4.85 -27.14
C PHE A 66 9.64 -3.74 -27.79
N GLU A 67 10.95 -3.97 -27.97
CA GLU A 67 11.75 -3.15 -28.88
C GLU A 67 11.18 -3.37 -30.28
N GLU A 68 10.67 -2.32 -30.91
CA GLU A 68 10.38 -2.37 -32.34
C GLU A 68 11.70 -2.67 -33.04
N VAL A 69 11.86 -3.92 -33.49
CA VAL A 69 12.90 -4.28 -34.44
C VAL A 69 12.59 -3.46 -35.67
N SER A 70 13.29 -2.34 -35.82
CA SER A 70 13.30 -1.54 -37.03
C SER A 70 13.48 -2.50 -38.18
N SER A 71 12.45 -2.63 -39.01
CA SER A 71 12.44 -3.39 -40.25
C SER A 71 13.58 -2.90 -41.13
N SER A 72 14.76 -3.48 -40.91
CA SER A 72 15.91 -3.30 -41.76
C SER A 72 15.61 -4.11 -43.00
N SER A 73 15.19 -3.41 -44.05
CA SER A 73 15.19 -3.92 -45.41
C SER A 73 16.55 -4.54 -45.71
N ASN A 74 16.55 -5.80 -46.13
CA ASN A 74 17.53 -6.35 -47.05
C ASN A 74 16.86 -7.43 -47.89
#